data_AF-A0A0G2B3K6-F1
#
_entry.id   AF-A0A0G2B3K6-F1
#
_cell.length_a   1.000
_cell.length_b   1.000
_cell.length_c   1.000
_cell.angle_alpha   90.00
_cell.angle_beta   90.00
_cell.angle_gamma   90.00
#
_symmetry.space_group_name_H-M   'P 1'
#
loop_
_entity.id
_entity.type
_entity.pdbx_description
1 polymer ?
#
loop_
_entity_poly.entity_id
_entity_poly.type
_entity_poly.pdbx_seq_one_letter_code
_entity_poly.pdbx_strand_id
1 'polypeptide(L)'
;MPEKFLQPYDPSTTESRIYAEWEKSGLFNPDECVKQSVTETDAPPYSIVLPPPNVTGRLHMGHALMLAIEDIFIRYKRMRGFRT
;
A
#
# COMPACT_ATOMS: atom_id res chain seq x y z
N MET A 1 21.42 0.92 20.03
CA MET A 1 20.47 1.16 18.92
C MET A 1 21.24 1.08 17.61
N PRO A 2 20.68 0.50 16.53
CA PRO A 2 21.28 0.58 15.21
C PRO A 2 21.61 2.03 14.81
N GLU A 3 22.77 2.23 14.18
CA GLU A 3 23.31 3.56 13.83
C GLU A 3 22.33 4.39 12.97
N LYS A 4 21.59 3.72 12.08
CA LYS A 4 20.55 4.34 11.24
C LYS A 4 19.49 5.12 12.03
N PHE A 5 19.18 4.72 13.27
CA PHE A 5 18.17 5.40 14.10
C PHE A 5 18.71 6.60 14.89
N LEU A 6 20.01 6.87 14.83
CA LEU A 6 20.65 8.01 15.49
C LEU A 6 20.74 9.25 14.59
N GLN A 7 20.44 9.09 13.29
CA GLN A 7 20.48 10.17 12.29
C GLN A 7 19.06 10.56 11.87
N PRO A 8 18.84 11.80 11.40
CA PRO A 8 17.58 12.20 10.80
C PRO A 8 17.15 11.25 9.67
N TYR A 9 15.85 11.02 9.55
CA TYR A 9 15.30 10.17 8.50
C TYR A 9 15.55 10.78 7.11
N ASP A 10 16.10 9.97 6.22
CA ASP A 10 16.23 10.30 4.80
C ASP A 10 15.26 9.42 3.97
N PRO A 11 14.20 10.01 3.40
CA PRO A 11 13.23 9.28 2.59
C PRO A 11 13.82 8.77 1.28
N SER A 12 14.77 9.50 0.68
CA SER A 12 15.32 9.18 -0.64
C SER A 12 16.07 7.85 -0.67
N THR A 13 16.71 7.49 0.43
CA THR A 13 17.43 6.21 0.59
C THR A 13 16.57 5.08 1.13
N THR A 14 15.40 5.39 1.72
CA THR A 14 14.56 4.39 2.40
C THR A 14 13.32 4.01 1.58
N GLU A 15 12.57 4.97 1.06
CA GLU A 15 11.24 4.74 0.46
C GLU A 15 11.33 4.00 -0.86
N SER A 16 12.23 4.40 -1.76
CA SER A 16 12.40 3.75 -3.07
C SER A 16 12.79 2.28 -2.95
N ARG A 17 13.63 1.94 -1.97
CA ARG A 17 14.01 0.54 -1.70
C ARG A 17 12.81 -0.28 -1.23
N ILE A 18 12.04 0.24 -0.26
CA ILE A 18 10.87 -0.45 0.30
C ILE A 18 9.81 -0.66 -0.79
N TYR A 19 9.54 0.36 -1.59
CA TYR A 19 8.56 0.26 -2.67
C TYR A 19 8.95 -0.80 -3.70
N ALA A 20 10.23 -0.84 -4.12
CA ALA A 20 10.74 -1.88 -5.01
C ALA A 20 10.67 -3.29 -4.41
N GLU A 21 10.85 -3.43 -3.09
CA GLU A 21 10.67 -4.71 -2.40
C GLU A 21 9.21 -5.17 -2.43
N TRP A 22 8.24 -4.26 -2.21
CA TRP A 22 6.81 -4.57 -2.30
C TRP A 22 6.35 -4.92 -3.71
N GLU A 23 6.85 -4.23 -4.74
CA GLU A 23 6.56 -4.58 -6.13
C GLU A 23 7.08 -5.98 -6.46
N LYS A 24 8.31 -6.28 -6.07
CA LYS A 24 8.93 -7.60 -6.31
C LYS A 24 8.24 -8.74 -5.57
N SER A 25 7.66 -8.48 -4.40
CA SER A 25 6.96 -9.51 -3.63
C SER A 25 5.60 -9.89 -4.23
N GLY A 26 5.04 -9.07 -5.13
CA GLY A 26 3.73 -9.31 -5.74
C GLY A 26 2.55 -9.05 -4.80
N LEU A 27 2.78 -8.52 -3.59
CA LEU A 27 1.76 -8.34 -2.54
C LEU A 27 0.79 -7.18 -2.79
N PHE A 28 0.89 -6.53 -3.95
CA PHE A 28 -0.14 -5.63 -4.45
C PHE A 28 -1.25 -6.37 -5.20
N ASN A 29 -1.07 -7.67 -5.50
CA ASN A 29 -2.09 -8.51 -6.10
C ASN A 29 -2.80 -9.36 -5.02
N PRO A 30 -4.12 -9.20 -4.81
CA PRO A 30 -4.87 -9.98 -3.83
C PRO A 30 -4.82 -11.49 -4.08
N ASP A 31 -4.75 -11.92 -5.34
CA ASP A 31 -4.68 -13.35 -5.70
C ASP A 31 -3.33 -13.94 -5.31
N GLU A 32 -2.26 -13.14 -5.42
CA GLU A 32 -0.92 -13.56 -5.02
C GLU A 32 -0.80 -13.65 -3.49
N CYS A 33 -1.45 -12.75 -2.77
CA CYS A 33 -1.56 -12.83 -1.31
C CYS A 33 -2.22 -14.15 -0.85
N VAL A 34 -3.22 -14.65 -1.59
CA VAL A 34 -3.85 -15.95 -1.30
C VAL A 34 -2.89 -17.11 -1.60
N LYS A 35 -2.19 -17.08 -2.75
CA LYS A 35 -1.23 -18.13 -3.13
C LYS A 35 -0.05 -18.25 -2.17
N GLN A 36 0.40 -17.13 -1.62
CA GLN A 36 1.51 -17.08 -0.66
C GLN A 36 1.06 -17.27 0.80
N SER A 37 -0.21 -17.64 1.03
CA SER A 37 -0.80 -17.82 2.37
C SER A 37 -0.67 -16.58 3.27
N VAL A 38 -0.62 -15.39 2.69
CA VAL A 38 -0.68 -14.10 3.41
C VAL A 38 -2.13 -13.76 3.77
N THR A 39 -3.10 -14.27 3.00
CA THR A 39 -4.53 -14.09 3.21
C THR A 39 -5.24 -15.42 2.99
N GLU A 40 -6.21 -15.74 3.84
CA GLU A 40 -6.97 -16.98 3.73
C GLU A 40 -7.76 -17.06 2.41
N THR A 41 -7.96 -18.28 1.91
CA THR A 41 -8.66 -18.53 0.64
C THR A 41 -10.13 -18.11 0.68
N ASP A 42 -10.77 -18.19 1.84
CA ASP A 42 -12.15 -17.80 2.11
C ASP A 42 -12.28 -16.39 2.71
N ALA A 43 -11.18 -15.63 2.75
CA ALA A 43 -11.17 -14.27 3.28
C ALA A 43 -12.20 -13.37 2.57
N PRO A 44 -13.00 -12.58 3.32
CA PRO A 44 -13.99 -11.69 2.73
C PRO A 44 -13.31 -10.60 1.89
N PRO A 45 -13.81 -10.29 0.68
CA PRO A 45 -13.26 -9.23 -0.14
C PRO A 45 -13.54 -7.86 0.47
N TYR A 46 -12.60 -6.92 0.32
CA TYR A 46 -12.78 -5.52 0.65
C TYR A 46 -12.11 -4.66 -0.43
N SER A 47 -12.88 -3.77 -1.04
CA SER A 47 -12.40 -2.91 -2.13
C SER A 47 -12.91 -1.49 -1.93
N ILE A 48 -12.06 -0.52 -2.27
CA ILE A 48 -12.42 0.89 -2.40
C ILE A 48 -12.27 1.23 -3.89
N VAL A 49 -13.35 1.73 -4.48
CA VAL A 49 -13.36 2.09 -5.90
C VAL A 49 -12.94 3.55 -6.03
N LEU A 50 -11.79 3.77 -6.65
CA LEU A 50 -11.41 5.08 -7.16
C LEU A 50 -12.24 5.39 -8.40
N PRO A 51 -12.95 6.53 -8.46
CA PRO A 51 -13.61 6.94 -9.68
C PRO A 51 -12.57 7.11 -10.80
N PRO A 52 -12.93 6.84 -12.07
CA PRO A 52 -12.00 7.00 -13.18
C PRO A 52 -11.35 8.39 -13.15
N PRO A 53 -10.03 8.48 -13.31
CA PRO A 53 -9.35 9.76 -13.23
C PRO A 53 -9.80 10.65 -14.38
N ASN A 54 -10.36 11.83 -14.07
CA ASN A 54 -10.54 12.90 -15.04
C ASN A 54 -9.19 13.59 -15.24
N VAL A 55 -8.38 13.09 -16.18
CA VAL A 55 -7.04 13.61 -16.46
C VAL A 55 -7.13 14.98 -17.14
N THR A 56 -7.24 16.03 -16.33
CA THR A 56 -7.33 17.43 -16.78
C THR A 56 -6.23 18.32 -16.19
N GLY A 57 -5.36 17.79 -15.34
CA GLY A 57 -4.32 18.57 -14.66
C GLY A 57 -3.28 17.73 -13.91
N ARG A 58 -2.45 18.39 -13.08
CA ARG A 58 -1.43 17.76 -12.22
C ARG A 58 -2.01 17.38 -10.87
N LEU A 59 -1.45 16.34 -10.24
CA LEU A 59 -1.78 15.97 -8.87
C LEU A 59 -1.38 17.09 -7.89
N HIS A 60 -2.16 17.22 -6.82
CA HIS A 60 -1.98 18.23 -5.77
C HIS A 60 -2.29 17.60 -4.41
N MET A 61 -2.03 18.32 -3.31
CA MET A 61 -2.17 17.78 -1.94
C MET A 61 -3.58 17.21 -1.65
N GLY A 62 -4.65 17.78 -2.21
CA GLY A 62 -5.99 17.20 -2.10
C GLY A 62 -6.11 15.77 -2.64
N HIS A 63 -5.46 15.45 -3.77
CA HIS A 63 -5.39 14.09 -4.29
C HIS A 63 -4.59 13.18 -3.35
N ALA A 64 -3.45 13.68 -2.85
CA ALA A 64 -2.60 12.92 -1.94
C ALA A 64 -3.32 12.56 -0.64
N LEU A 65 -4.10 13.49 -0.07
CA LEU A 65 -4.89 13.27 1.15
C LEU A 65 -5.94 12.17 0.94
N MET A 66 -6.71 12.25 -0.15
CA MET A 66 -7.72 11.25 -0.46
C MET A 66 -7.08 9.86 -0.61
N LEU A 67 -6.04 9.74 -1.43
CA LEU A 67 -5.34 8.48 -1.68
C LEU A 67 -4.72 7.91 -0.39
N ALA A 68 -4.16 8.76 0.47
CA ALA A 68 -3.58 8.33 1.73
C ALA A 68 -4.64 7.72 2.67
N ILE A 69 -5.83 8.32 2.76
CA ILE A 69 -6.92 7.79 3.59
C ILE A 69 -7.38 6.43 3.08
N GLU A 70 -7.55 6.29 1.76
CA GLU A 70 -7.96 5.02 1.15
C GLU A 70 -6.92 3.91 1.33
N ASP A 71 -5.63 4.23 1.11
CA ASP A 71 -4.52 3.29 1.31
C ASP A 71 -4.42 2.83 2.77
N ILE A 72 -4.65 3.72 3.74
CA ILE A 72 -4.72 3.37 5.17
C ILE A 72 -5.83 2.34 5.41
N PHE A 73 -7.02 2.53 4.85
CA PHE A 73 -8.11 1.57 5.02
C PHE A 73 -7.81 0.22 4.38
N ILE A 74 -7.22 0.20 3.19
CA ILE A 74 -6.80 -1.03 2.51
C ILE A 74 -5.79 -1.80 3.38
N ARG A 75 -4.73 -1.14 3.86
CA ARG A 75 -3.72 -1.77 4.73
C ARG A 75 -4.32 -2.28 6.03
N TYR A 76 -5.16 -1.48 6.67
CA TYR A 76 -5.85 -1.86 7.91
C TYR A 76 -6.74 -3.10 7.70
N LYS A 77 -7.50 -3.15 6.60
CA LYS A 77 -8.38 -4.28 6.28
C LYS A 77 -7.59 -5.54 5.95
N ARG A 78 -6.46 -5.42 5.23
CA ARG A 78 -5.53 -6.53 5.02
C ARG A 78 -4.99 -7.10 6.33
N MET A 79 -4.56 -6.24 7.26
CA MET A 79 -4.13 -6.66 8.60
C MET A 79 -5.26 -7.31 9.43
N ARG A 80 -6.53 -7.04 9.08
CA ARG A 80 -7.72 -7.65 9.67
C ARG A 80 -8.14 -8.95 8.98
N GLY A 81 -7.35 -9.45 8.02
CA GLY A 81 -7.61 -10.70 7.30
C GLY A 81 -8.56 -10.58 6.12
N PHE A 82 -8.91 -9.36 5.67
CA PHE A 82 -9.69 -9.18 4.45
C PHE A 82 -8.82 -9.34 3.21
N ARG A 83 -9.41 -9.86 2.14
CA ARG A 83 -8.78 -9.90 0.82
C ARG A 83 -8.97 -8.54 0.15
N THR A 84 -7.90 -7.75 0.12
CA THR A 84 -7.87 -6.36 -0.39
C THR A 84 -7.03 -6.23 -1.64
#